data_AF-A0A7M4DAW3-F1
#
_entry.id   AF-A0A7M4DAW3-F1
#
_cell.length_a   1.000
_cell.length_b   1.000
_cell.length_c   1.000
_cell.angle_alpha   90.00
_cell.angle_beta   90.00
_cell.angle_gamma   90.00
#
_symmetry.space_group_name_H-M   'P 1'
#
loop_
_entity.id
_entity.type
_entity.pdbx_description
1 polymer ?
#
loop_
_entity_poly.entity_id
_entity_poly.type
_entity_poly.pdbx_seq_one_letter_code
_entity_poly.pdbx_strand_id
1 'polypeptide(L)'
;MIIVLSIMILGIGIGLLIGNRPKIIKVIGVLTSFSIFLLLFLLGIGVGTNKQILNNLDSIGIQALILTIGAVLGSLICAYFTYILFFKKK
;
A
#
# COMPACT_ATOMS: atom_id res chain seq x y z
N MET A 1 -18.61 0.51 -2.08
CA MET A 1 -17.49 0.50 -3.05
C MET A 1 -17.48 1.73 -3.95
N ILE A 2 -18.58 2.07 -4.64
CA ILE A 2 -18.66 3.25 -5.52
C ILE A 2 -18.24 4.54 -4.79
N ILE A 3 -18.74 4.76 -3.57
CA ILE A 3 -18.40 5.96 -2.76
C ILE A 3 -16.89 6.07 -2.51
N VAL A 4 -16.23 4.96 -2.18
CA VAL A 4 -14.78 4.93 -1.93
C VAL A 4 -14.02 5.27 -3.22
N LEU A 5 -14.42 4.67 -4.35
CA LEU A 5 -13.83 4.96 -5.64
C LEU A 5 -13.98 6.45 -6.01
N SER A 6 -15.18 7.01 -5.81
CA SER A 6 -15.45 8.43 -6.08
C SER A 6 -14.56 9.35 -5.24
N ILE A 7 -14.39 9.05 -3.95
CA ILE A 7 -13.53 9.83 -3.05
C ILE A 7 -12.06 9.73 -3.49
N MET A 8 -11.59 8.55 -3.92
CA MET A 8 -10.22 8.38 -4.45
C MET A 8 -10.00 9.24 -5.70
N ILE A 9 -10.94 9.21 -6.65
CA ILE A 9 -10.88 9.98 -7.90
C ILE A 9 -10.86 11.48 -7.61
N LEU A 10 -11.73 11.95 -6.71
CA LEU A 10 -11.73 13.35 -6.27
C LEU A 10 -10.42 13.72 -5.58
N GLY A 11 -9.90 12.86 -4.71
CA GLY A 11 -8.62 13.07 -4.03
C GLY A 11 -7.45 13.20 -4.99
N ILE A 12 -7.38 12.36 -6.03
CA ILE A 12 -6.36 12.46 -7.09
C ILE A 12 -6.53 13.78 -7.85
N GLY A 13 -7.75 14.14 -8.23
CA GLY A 13 -8.03 15.41 -8.93
C GLY A 13 -7.57 16.63 -8.14
N ILE A 14 -7.91 16.67 -6.85
CA ILE A 14 -7.47 17.74 -5.92
C ILE A 14 -5.94 17.73 -5.78
N GLY A 15 -5.33 16.55 -5.66
CA GLY A 15 -3.88 16.38 -5.56
C GLY A 15 -3.13 16.93 -6.77
N LEU A 16 -3.66 16.73 -7.98
CA LEU A 16 -3.07 17.27 -9.22
C LEU A 16 -3.16 18.81 -9.29
N LEU A 17 -4.27 19.40 -8.84
CA LEU A 17 -4.44 20.87 -8.81
C LEU A 17 -3.51 21.56 -7.80
N ILE A 18 -3.28 20.93 -6.65
CA ILE A 18 -2.54 21.51 -5.52
C ILE A 18 -1.04 21.15 -5.56
N GLY A 19 -0.66 20.14 -6.34
CA GLY A 19 0.69 19.58 -6.45
C GLY A 19 1.81 20.53 -6.90
N ASN A 20 1.51 21.78 -7.27
CA ASN A 20 2.52 22.77 -7.63
C ASN A 20 3.03 23.61 -6.44
N ARG A 21 2.56 23.34 -5.20
CA ARG A 21 2.90 24.13 -4.01
C ARG A 21 3.76 23.32 -3.02
N PRO A 22 5.09 23.57 -2.94
CA PRO A 22 6.00 22.74 -2.15
C PRO A 22 5.73 22.77 -0.65
N LYS A 23 5.21 23.88 -0.11
CA LYS A 23 4.81 23.99 1.30
C LYS A 23 3.65 23.04 1.65
N ILE A 24 2.68 22.90 0.73
CA ILE A 24 1.50 22.06 0.94
C ILE A 24 1.91 20.58 0.85
N ILE A 25 2.76 20.22 -0.12
CA ILE A 25 3.30 18.86 -0.24
C ILE A 25 4.04 18.44 1.04
N LYS A 26 4.84 19.34 1.63
CA LYS A 26 5.55 19.04 2.89
C LYS A 26 4.60 18.76 4.05
N VAL A 27 3.54 19.56 4.19
CA VAL A 27 2.51 19.36 5.23
C VAL A 27 1.78 18.03 5.01
N ILE A 28 1.36 17.75 3.78
CA ILE A 28 0.70 16.49 3.42
C ILE A 28 1.62 15.30 3.74
N GLY A 29 2.90 15.37 3.39
CA GLY A 29 3.86 14.30 3.69
C GLY A 29 3.95 13.98 5.19
N VAL A 30 4.01 15.00 6.05
CA VAL A 30 3.99 14.82 7.51
C VAL A 30 2.66 14.21 7.97
N LEU A 31 1.54 14.70 7.44
CA LEU A 31 0.20 14.22 7.77
C LEU A 31 -0.02 12.76 7.35
N THR A 32 0.49 12.37 6.18
CA THR A 32 0.46 10.99 5.68
C THR A 32 1.28 10.08 6.57
N SER A 33 2.51 10.47 6.92
CA SER A 33 3.34 9.68 7.84
C SER A 33 2.68 9.50 9.20
N PHE A 34 2.09 10.56 9.75
CA PHE A 34 1.33 10.48 11.00
C PHE A 34 0.12 9.56 10.87
N SER A 35 -0.59 9.63 9.74
CA SER A 35 -1.73 8.76 9.45
C SER A 35 -1.33 7.29 9.32
N ILE A 36 -0.21 6.99 8.67
CA ILE A 36 0.33 5.62 8.58
C ILE A 36 0.64 5.10 9.99
N PHE A 37 1.30 5.90 10.82
CA PHE A 37 1.58 5.50 12.20
C PHE A 37 0.30 5.22 13.00
N LEU A 38 -0.68 6.12 12.89
CA LEU A 38 -1.97 5.95 13.54
C LEU A 38 -2.70 4.69 13.04
N LEU A 39 -2.71 4.45 11.73
CA LEU A 39 -3.33 3.28 11.12
C LEU A 39 -2.63 1.98 11.55
N LEU A 40 -1.30 1.96 11.60
CA LEU A 40 -0.54 0.80 12.08
C LEU A 40 -0.83 0.52 13.57
N PHE A 41 -0.96 1.57 14.38
CA PHE A 41 -1.34 1.44 15.79
C PHE A 41 -2.76 0.87 15.94
N LEU A 42 -3.74 1.42 15.21
CA LEU A 42 -5.11 0.93 15.19
C LEU A 42 -5.18 -0.52 14.68
N LEU A 43 -4.43 -0.84 13.62
CA LEU A 43 -4.33 -2.19 13.09
C LEU A 43 -3.78 -3.16 14.14
N GLY A 44 -2.72 -2.76 14.86
CA GLY A 44 -2.14 -3.56 15.94
C GLY A 44 -3.15 -3.86 17.04
N ILE A 45 -3.92 -2.86 17.48
CA ILE A 45 -5.00 -3.05 18.47
C ILE A 45 -6.10 -3.96 17.91
N GLY A 46 -6.56 -3.71 16.69
CA GLY A 46 -7.66 -4.46 16.08
C GLY A 46 -7.32 -5.93 15.87
N VAL A 47 -6.09 -6.21 15.44
CA VAL A 47 -5.60 -7.59 15.27
C VAL A 47 -5.29 -8.23 16.61
N GLY A 48 -4.63 -7.52 17.53
CA GLY A 48 -4.19 -8.04 18.83
C GLY A 48 -5.33 -8.35 19.81
N THR A 49 -6.47 -7.66 19.70
CA THR A 49 -7.66 -7.94 20.52
C THR A 49 -8.56 -9.02 19.93
N ASN A 50 -8.38 -9.38 18.65
CA ASN A 50 -9.20 -10.38 17.98
C ASN A 50 -8.64 -11.79 18.23
N LYS A 51 -9.25 -12.50 19.20
CA LYS A 51 -8.87 -13.88 19.57
C LYS A 51 -8.93 -14.87 18.40
N GLN A 52 -9.84 -14.68 17.44
CA GLN A 52 -9.93 -15.55 16.27
C GLN A 52 -8.70 -15.36 15.36
N ILE A 53 -8.24 -14.11 15.17
CA ILE A 53 -7.01 -13.85 14.43
C ILE A 53 -5.83 -14.39 15.22
N LEU A 54 -5.73 -14.09 16.52
CA LEU A 54 -4.63 -14.54 17.38
C LEU A 54 -4.43 -16.06 17.36
N ASN A 55 -5.51 -16.82 17.50
CA ASN A 55 -5.47 -18.29 17.52
C ASN A 55 -5.14 -18.89 16.15
N ASN A 56 -5.37 -18.16 15.06
CA ASN A 56 -5.07 -18.60 13.70
C ASN A 56 -3.87 -17.86 13.09
N LEU A 57 -3.08 -17.13 13.90
CA LEU A 57 -1.95 -16.35 13.41
C LEU A 57 -0.92 -17.21 12.69
N ASP A 58 -0.73 -18.46 13.10
CA ASP A 58 0.19 -19.37 12.43
C ASP A 58 -0.27 -19.69 11.00
N SER A 59 -1.54 -20.08 10.84
CA SER A 59 -2.12 -20.35 9.52
C SER A 59 -2.17 -19.10 8.63
N ILE A 60 -2.67 -17.99 9.17
CA ILE A 60 -2.76 -16.70 8.46
C ILE A 60 -1.36 -16.18 8.11
N GLY A 61 -0.41 -16.32 9.03
CA GLY A 61 0.97 -15.89 8.86
C GLY A 61 1.69 -16.65 7.76
N ILE A 62 1.57 -17.98 7.73
CA ILE A 62 2.16 -18.81 6.66
C ILE A 62 1.51 -18.48 5.31
N GLN A 63 0.18 -18.34 5.26
CA GLN A 63 -0.51 -17.94 4.02
C GLN A 63 -0.05 -16.56 3.54
N ALA A 64 0.06 -15.59 4.44
CA ALA A 64 0.54 -14.26 4.12
C ALA A 64 2.00 -14.29 3.63
N LEU A 65 2.86 -15.12 4.23
CA LEU A 65 4.26 -15.26 3.84
C LEU A 65 4.39 -15.87 2.43
N ILE A 66 3.67 -16.97 2.14
CA ILE A 66 3.63 -17.55 0.79
C ILE A 66 3.11 -16.52 -0.22
N LEU A 67 2.03 -15.82 0.11
CA LEU A 67 1.40 -14.86 -0.78
C LEU A 67 2.33 -13.67 -1.08
N THR A 68 2.98 -13.13 -0.05
CA THR A 68 3.90 -11.99 -0.20
C THR A 68 5.14 -12.36 -0.99
N ILE A 69 5.77 -13.52 -0.72
CA ILE A 69 6.92 -13.99 -1.49
C ILE A 69 6.51 -14.24 -2.95
N GLY A 70 5.38 -14.92 -3.18
CA GLY A 70 4.87 -15.17 -4.52
C GLY A 70 4.57 -13.88 -5.29
N ALA A 71 3.94 -12.90 -4.64
CA ALA A 71 3.64 -11.60 -5.24
C ALA A 71 4.92 -10.80 -5.55
N VAL A 72 5.91 -10.80 -4.65
CA VAL A 72 7.20 -10.11 -4.87
C VAL A 72 7.96 -10.76 -6.02
N LEU A 73 8.08 -12.09 -6.03
CA LEU A 73 8.75 -12.81 -7.11
C LEU A 73 8.04 -12.59 -8.46
N GLY A 74 6.71 -12.66 -8.48
CA GLY A 74 5.92 -12.38 -9.68
C GLY A 74 6.13 -10.97 -10.20
N SER A 75 6.10 -9.97 -9.30
CA SER A 75 6.38 -8.57 -9.66
C SER A 75 7.80 -8.40 -10.22
N LEU A 76 8.80 -9.05 -9.62
CA LEU A 76 10.19 -9.00 -10.06
C LEU A 76 10.38 -9.63 -11.46
N ILE A 77 9.75 -10.77 -11.71
CA ILE A 77 9.77 -11.45 -13.03
C ILE A 77 9.12 -10.57 -14.10
N CYS A 78 7.94 -9.99 -13.81
CA CYS A 78 7.27 -9.08 -14.72
C CYS A 78 8.12 -7.83 -15.01
N ALA A 79 8.77 -7.26 -13.99
CA ALA A 79 9.68 -6.13 -14.15
C ALA A 79 10.90 -6.51 -15.01
N TYR A 80 11.48 -7.69 -14.79
CA TYR A 80 12.60 -8.21 -15.59
C TYR A 80 12.21 -8.46 -17.04
N PHE A 81 11.03 -9.03 -17.29
CA PHE A 81 10.52 -9.23 -18.65
C PHE A 81 10.29 -7.90 -19.36
N THR A 82 9.69 -6.92 -18.66
CA THR A 82 9.52 -5.56 -19.17
C THR A 82 10.87 -4.91 -19.51
N TYR A 83 11.86 -5.10 -18.65
CA TYR A 83 13.22 -4.62 -18.88
C TYR A 83 13.86 -5.24 -20.14
N ILE A 84 13.74 -6.56 -20.33
CA ILE A 84 14.28 -7.20 -21.53
C ILE A 84 13.56 -6.73 -22.79
N LEU A 85 12.23 -6.65 -22.77
CA LEU A 85 11.45 -6.40 -23.97
C LEU A 85 11.59 -4.94 -24.45
N PHE A 86 11.68 -3.98 -23.53
CA PHE A 86 11.74 -2.55 -23.87
C PHE A 86 13.13 -1.92 -23.77
N PHE A 87 13.98 -2.36 -22.84
CA PHE A 87 15.25 -1.67 -22.53
C PHE A 87 16.49 -2.44 -22.97
N LYS A 88 16.41 -3.75 -23.16
CA LYS A 88 17.51 -4.51 -23.78
C LYS A 88 17.50 -4.26 -25.28
N LYS A 89 18.14 -3.16 -25.71
CA LYS A 89 18.54 -2.95 -27.11
C LYS A 89 19.26 -4.21 -27.61
N LYS A 90 18.88 -4.69 -28.80
CA LYS A 90 19.69 -5.63 -29.58
C LYS A 90 21.10 -5.09 -29.75
#